data_AF-A0A941UY37-F1
#
_entry.id   AF-A0A941UY37-F1
#
_cell.length_a   1.000
_cell.length_b   1.000
_cell.length_c   1.000
_cell.angle_alpha   90.00
_cell.angle_beta   90.00
_cell.angle_gamma   90.00
#
_symmetry.space_group_name_H-M   'P 1'
#
loop_
_entity.id
_entity.type
_entity.pdbx_description
1 polymer ?
#
loop_
_entity_poly.entity_id
_entity_poly.type
_entity_poly.pdbx_seq_one_letter_code
_entity_poly.pdbx_strand_id
1 'polypeptide(L)'
;TEFPVPPQPENAQGAKSGATSAAEEALELRKRQAQAADKQAQAEKAAADAVERRTNCERARNQLAALESGQRVARFNDKGEREYLDDAQRAQETDIARKAADSWCK
;
A
#
# COMPACT_ATOMS: atom_id res chain seq x y z
N THR A 1 55.89 51.35 -28.02
CA THR A 1 55.02 50.63 -28.97
C THR A 1 55.86 49.48 -29.49
N GLU A 2 55.66 48.21 -29.14
CA GLU A 2 54.45 47.40 -29.03
C GLU A 2 54.77 46.18 -28.13
N PHE A 3 53.78 45.68 -27.37
CA PHE A 3 53.83 44.36 -26.73
C PHE A 3 53.49 43.25 -27.74
N PRO A 4 53.93 42.00 -27.51
CA PRO A 4 53.01 40.88 -27.72
C PRO A 4 52.96 39.88 -26.56
N VAL A 5 51.79 39.24 -26.48
CA VAL A 5 51.20 38.41 -25.42
C VAL A 5 51.68 36.95 -25.50
N PRO A 6 51.88 36.22 -24.36
CA PRO A 6 52.08 34.78 -24.36
C PRO A 6 50.75 33.99 -24.30
N PRO A 7 50.75 32.72 -24.75
CA PRO A 7 49.60 32.05 -25.35
C PRO A 7 48.57 31.51 -24.36
N GLN A 8 47.33 31.42 -24.82
CA GLN A 8 46.21 30.81 -24.10
C GLN A 8 46.38 29.27 -24.02
N PRO A 9 45.91 28.63 -22.93
CA PRO A 9 45.90 27.18 -22.83
C PRO A 9 44.78 26.61 -23.72
N GLU A 10 45.20 26.08 -24.86
CA GLU A 10 44.44 25.18 -25.70
C GLU A 10 44.31 23.82 -24.99
N ASN A 11 43.22 23.61 -24.26
CA ASN A 11 42.67 22.27 -24.05
C ASN A 11 41.26 22.30 -23.46
N ALA A 12 40.28 22.65 -24.30
CA ALA A 12 38.86 22.51 -24.02
C ALA A 12 38.25 21.30 -24.75
N GLN A 13 39.01 20.21 -24.92
CA GLN A 13 38.56 19.05 -25.71
C GLN A 13 38.23 17.79 -24.88
N GLY A 14 38.51 17.76 -23.57
CA GLY A 14 38.11 16.65 -22.68
C GLY A 14 36.71 16.77 -22.04
N ALA A 15 36.09 17.96 -22.09
CA ALA A 15 34.87 18.23 -21.31
C ALA A 15 33.59 17.58 -21.88
N LYS A 16 33.58 17.23 -23.17
CA LYS A 16 32.35 16.74 -23.85
C LYS A 16 32.11 15.23 -23.70
N SER A 17 33.16 14.43 -23.47
CA SER A 17 33.05 12.97 -23.26
C SER A 17 32.82 12.59 -21.79
N GLY A 18 33.35 13.35 -20.83
CA GLY A 18 33.06 13.14 -19.40
C GLY A 18 31.65 13.58 -18.99
N ALA A 19 31.12 14.63 -19.62
CA ALA A 19 29.77 15.14 -19.33
C ALA A 19 28.65 14.18 -19.78
N THR A 20 28.86 13.42 -20.86
CA THR A 20 27.92 12.40 -21.34
C THR A 20 27.91 11.18 -20.43
N SER A 21 29.09 10.68 -20.05
CA SER A 21 29.21 9.58 -19.06
C SER A 21 28.61 9.92 -17.70
N ALA A 22 28.80 11.13 -17.20
CA ALA A 22 28.22 11.57 -15.93
C ALA A 22 26.69 11.71 -16.01
N ALA A 23 26.15 12.14 -17.16
CA ALA A 23 24.71 12.20 -17.39
C ALA A 23 24.07 10.80 -17.49
N GLU A 24 24.75 9.84 -18.11
CA GLU A 24 24.32 8.43 -18.17
C GLU A 24 24.31 7.78 -16.79
N GLU A 25 25.33 8.01 -15.97
CA GLU A 25 25.41 7.51 -14.59
C GLU A 25 24.34 8.12 -13.69
N ALA A 26 24.07 9.43 -13.83
CA ALA A 26 23.00 10.10 -13.11
C ALA A 26 21.61 9.55 -13.49
N LEU A 27 21.38 9.21 -14.77
CA LEU A 27 20.15 8.56 -15.22
C LEU A 27 19.99 7.16 -14.64
N GLU A 28 21.07 6.36 -14.60
CA GLU A 28 21.05 5.02 -14.03
C GLU A 28 20.81 5.04 -12.51
N LEU A 29 21.45 5.96 -11.79
CA LEU A 29 21.21 6.16 -10.36
C LEU A 29 19.76 6.56 -10.10
N ARG A 30 19.21 7.48 -10.90
CA ARG A 30 17.80 7.90 -10.79
C ARG A 30 16.83 6.74 -11.09
N LYS A 31 17.12 5.92 -12.09
CA LYS A 31 16.34 4.69 -12.38
C LYS A 31 16.37 3.71 -11.21
N ARG A 32 17.54 3.48 -10.61
CA ARG A 32 17.67 2.60 -9.43
C ARG A 32 16.93 3.14 -8.21
N GLN A 33 17.00 4.45 -7.97
CA GLN A 33 16.26 5.10 -6.90
C GLN A 33 14.74 4.97 -7.10
N ALA A 34 14.25 5.20 -8.31
CA ALA A 34 12.83 5.02 -8.63
C ALA A 34 12.38 3.56 -8.44
N GLN A 35 13.14 2.60 -8.94
CA GLN A 35 12.84 1.17 -8.76
C GLN A 35 12.87 0.74 -7.28
N ALA A 36 13.79 1.28 -6.49
CA ALA A 36 13.85 1.00 -5.05
C ALA A 36 12.64 1.59 -4.32
N ALA A 37 12.25 2.82 -4.65
CA ALA A 37 11.05 3.46 -4.10
C ALA A 37 9.77 2.69 -4.47
N ASP A 38 9.64 2.27 -5.73
CA ASP A 38 8.48 1.48 -6.20
C ASP A 38 8.40 0.13 -5.48
N LYS A 39 9.53 -0.56 -5.32
CA LYS A 39 9.59 -1.84 -4.57
C LYS A 39 9.23 -1.65 -3.10
N GLN A 40 9.73 -0.58 -2.47
CA GLN A 40 9.41 -0.28 -1.08
C GLN A 40 7.91 0.04 -0.93
N ALA A 41 7.35 0.88 -1.80
CA ALA A 41 5.92 1.20 -1.78
C ALA A 41 5.04 -0.03 -2.01
N GLN A 42 5.44 -0.95 -2.90
CA GLN A 42 4.74 -2.22 -3.09
C GLN A 42 4.83 -3.13 -1.86
N ALA A 43 6.00 -3.21 -1.22
CA ALA A 43 6.18 -4.00 -0.01
C ALA A 43 5.35 -3.44 1.17
N GLU A 44 5.32 -2.12 1.33
CA GLU A 44 4.50 -1.45 2.35
C GLU A 44 3.00 -1.68 2.12
N LYS A 45 2.53 -1.57 0.87
CA LYS A 45 1.14 -1.89 0.52
C LYS A 45 0.80 -3.36 0.80
N ALA A 46 1.65 -4.29 0.37
CA ALA A 46 1.43 -5.72 0.61
C ALA A 46 1.40 -6.06 2.11
N ALA A 47 2.24 -5.41 2.91
CA ALA A 47 2.23 -5.56 4.36
C ALA A 47 0.94 -5.00 4.98
N ALA A 48 0.49 -3.82 4.55
CA ALA A 48 -0.76 -3.23 5.00
C ALA A 48 -1.97 -4.10 4.63
N ASP A 49 -2.04 -4.58 3.39
CA ASP A 49 -3.10 -5.48 2.91
C ASP A 49 -3.14 -6.79 3.70
N ALA A 50 -1.97 -7.35 4.04
CA ALA A 50 -1.89 -8.56 4.86
C ALA A 50 -2.42 -8.35 6.29
N VAL A 51 -2.10 -7.20 6.91
CA VAL A 51 -2.62 -6.83 8.22
C VAL A 51 -4.13 -6.60 8.18
N GLU A 52 -4.62 -5.91 7.15
CA GLU A 52 -6.05 -5.69 6.93
C GLU A 52 -6.79 -7.02 6.77
N ARG A 53 -6.30 -7.91 5.90
CA ARG A 53 -6.88 -9.24 5.69
C ARG A 53 -6.96 -10.03 6.99
N ARG A 54 -5.88 -10.09 7.77
CA ARG A 54 -5.88 -10.79 9.06
C ARG A 54 -6.93 -10.22 10.00
N THR A 55 -6.96 -8.90 10.14
CA THR A 55 -7.89 -8.19 11.03
C THR A 55 -9.35 -8.42 10.63
N ASN A 56 -9.65 -8.33 9.34
CA ASN A 56 -10.98 -8.56 8.80
C ASN A 56 -11.40 -10.04 8.93
N CYS A 57 -10.47 -10.97 8.75
CA CYS A 57 -10.71 -12.39 8.99
C CYS A 57 -11.08 -12.66 10.45
N GLU A 58 -10.28 -12.17 11.41
CA GLU A 58 -10.55 -12.33 12.83
C GLU A 58 -11.92 -11.74 13.21
N ARG A 59 -12.22 -10.53 12.72
CA ARG A 59 -13.52 -9.89 12.94
C ARG A 59 -14.68 -10.69 12.36
N ALA A 60 -14.55 -11.19 11.13
CA ALA A 60 -15.60 -11.98 10.48
C ALA A 60 -15.87 -13.28 11.23
N ARG A 61 -14.81 -13.99 11.66
CA ARG A 61 -14.95 -15.22 12.46
C ARG A 61 -15.62 -14.97 13.81
N ASN A 62 -15.23 -13.91 14.50
CA ASN A 62 -15.82 -13.55 15.79
C ASN A 62 -17.30 -13.18 15.65
N GLN A 63 -17.68 -12.44 14.60
CA GLN A 63 -19.09 -12.13 14.33
C GLN A 63 -19.89 -13.40 14.01
N LEU A 64 -19.35 -14.28 13.17
CA LEU A 64 -20.01 -15.54 12.84
C LEU A 64 -20.25 -16.40 14.09
N ALA A 65 -19.23 -16.55 14.94
CA ALA A 65 -19.36 -17.29 16.19
C ALA A 65 -20.41 -16.67 17.14
N ALA A 66 -20.49 -15.34 17.23
CA ALA A 66 -21.50 -14.67 18.04
C ALA A 66 -22.92 -14.94 17.53
N LEU A 67 -23.13 -14.93 16.21
CA LEU A 67 -24.42 -15.22 15.59
C LEU A 67 -24.84 -16.69 15.76
N GLU A 68 -23.89 -17.62 15.68
CA GLU A 68 -24.09 -19.07 15.82
C GLU A 68 -24.16 -19.55 17.29
N SER A 69 -23.79 -18.70 18.26
CA SER A 69 -23.75 -19.05 19.69
C SER A 69 -25.10 -19.37 20.34
N GLY A 70 -26.21 -19.06 19.67
CA GLY A 70 -27.56 -19.14 20.22
C GLY A 70 -27.90 -18.02 21.22
N GLN A 71 -26.98 -17.11 21.51
CA GLN A 71 -27.25 -15.94 22.35
C GLN A 71 -28.09 -14.89 21.60
N ARG A 72 -28.87 -14.09 22.34
CA ARG A 72 -29.60 -12.97 21.74
C ARG A 72 -28.61 -11.89 21.29
N VAL A 73 -28.66 -11.54 20.01
CA VAL A 73 -27.86 -10.47 19.42
C VAL A 73 -28.71 -9.21 19.39
N ALA A 74 -28.18 -8.13 19.94
CA ALA A 74 -28.81 -6.82 19.92
C ALA A 74 -28.08 -5.90 18.95
N ARG A 75 -28.82 -5.07 18.23
CA ARG A 75 -28.30 -3.97 17.41
C ARG A 75 -29.05 -2.69 17.71
N PHE A 76 -28.50 -1.57 17.26
CA PHE A 76 -29.21 -0.31 17.28
C PHE A 76 -29.91 -0.11 15.94
N ASN A 77 -31.17 0.28 15.97
CA ASN A 77 -31.93 0.63 14.78
C ASN A 77 -31.66 2.10 14.37
N ASP A 78 -32.31 2.55 13.30
CA ASP A 78 -32.15 3.91 12.76
C ASP A 78 -32.58 5.02 13.74
N LYS A 79 -33.33 4.67 14.79
CA LYS A 79 -33.76 5.57 15.86
C LYS A 79 -32.79 5.59 17.05
N GLY A 80 -31.73 4.80 17.00
CA GLY A 80 -30.78 4.62 18.10
C GLY A 80 -31.33 3.74 19.24
N GLU A 81 -32.43 3.03 19.02
CA GLU A 81 -33.00 2.12 20.01
C GLU A 81 -32.38 0.73 19.86
N ARG A 82 -32.20 0.03 20.99
CA ARG A 82 -31.70 -1.34 20.98
C ARG A 82 -32.82 -2.30 20.61
N GLU A 83 -32.65 -3.02 19.50
CA GLU A 83 -33.51 -4.12 19.07
C GLU A 83 -32.75 -5.44 19.07
N TYR A 84 -33.47 -6.55 19.22
CA TYR A 84 -32.90 -7.89 19.13
C TYR A 84 -33.16 -8.46 17.74
N LEU A 85 -32.17 -9.16 17.19
CA LEU A 85 -32.35 -9.87 15.93
C LEU A 85 -33.34 -11.02 16.09
N ASP A 86 -34.35 -11.03 15.24
CA ASP A 86 -35.20 -12.20 15.03
C ASP A 86 -34.44 -13.32 14.29
N ASP A 87 -35.10 -14.47 14.11
CA ASP A 87 -34.46 -15.64 13.50
C ASP A 87 -34.12 -15.43 12.02
N ALA A 88 -34.95 -14.69 11.29
CA ALA A 88 -34.71 -14.40 9.87
C ALA A 88 -33.53 -13.43 9.70
N GLN A 89 -33.51 -12.38 10.51
CA GLN A 89 -32.41 -11.42 10.57
C GLN A 89 -31.10 -12.10 10.99
N ARG A 90 -31.13 -12.94 12.03
CA ARG A 90 -29.95 -13.70 12.44
C ARG A 90 -29.43 -14.61 11.33
N ALA A 91 -30.31 -15.30 10.62
CA ALA A 91 -29.92 -16.16 9.50
C ALA A 91 -29.27 -15.35 8.36
N GLN A 92 -29.83 -14.19 8.03
CA GLN A 92 -29.25 -13.28 7.03
C GLN A 92 -27.86 -12.78 7.45
N GLU A 93 -27.72 -12.28 8.68
CA GLU A 93 -26.43 -11.79 9.18
C GLU A 93 -25.40 -12.92 9.27
N THR A 94 -25.83 -14.15 9.57
CA THR A 94 -24.97 -15.34 9.58
C THR A 94 -24.40 -15.63 8.19
N ASP A 95 -25.25 -15.57 7.14
CA ASP A 95 -24.81 -15.76 5.76
C ASP A 95 -23.82 -14.67 5.32
N ILE A 96 -24.09 -13.41 5.67
CA ILE A 96 -23.19 -12.28 5.42
C ILE A 96 -21.84 -12.49 6.13
N ALA A 97 -21.86 -12.82 7.42
CA ALA A 97 -20.65 -13.07 8.21
C ALA A 97 -19.84 -14.26 7.68
N ARG A 98 -20.52 -15.33 7.25
CA ARG A 98 -19.88 -16.50 6.64
C ARG A 98 -19.19 -16.15 5.34
N LYS A 99 -19.87 -15.42 4.43
CA LYS A 99 -19.26 -14.93 3.18
C LYS A 99 -18.07 -14.02 3.43
N ALA A 100 -18.15 -13.15 4.44
CA ALA A 100 -17.05 -12.29 4.84
C ALA A 100 -15.85 -13.11 5.37
N ALA A 101 -16.10 -14.13 6.18
CA ALA A 101 -15.05 -15.04 6.64
C ALA A 101 -14.41 -15.76 5.44
N ASP A 102 -15.22 -16.27 4.50
CA ASP A 102 -14.75 -16.92 3.29
C ASP A 102 -13.97 -15.99 2.36
N SER A 103 -14.21 -14.67 2.38
CA SER A 103 -13.43 -13.73 1.57
C SER A 103 -12.13 -13.31 2.25
N TRP A 104 -12.16 -13.04 3.56
CA TRP A 104 -11.04 -12.45 4.29
C TRP A 104 -10.06 -13.49 4.84
N CYS A 105 -10.52 -14.71 5.12
CA CYS A 105 -9.70 -15.78 5.69
C CYS A 105 -9.06 -16.71 4.66
N LYS A 106 -9.05 -16.32 3.38
CA LYS A 106 -8.34 -17.00 2.30
C LYS A 106 -6.88 -16.59 2.22
#